data_AF-A0AAW5T3W4-F1
#
_entry.id   AF-A0AAW5T3W4-F1
#
_cell.length_a   1.000
_cell.length_b   1.000
_cell.length_c   1.000
_cell.angle_alpha   90.00
_cell.angle_beta   90.00
_cell.angle_gamma   90.00
#
_symmetry.space_group_name_H-M   'P 1'
#
loop_
_entity.id
_entity.type
_entity.pdbx_description
1 polymer ?
#
loop_
_entity_poly.entity_id
_entity_poly.type
_entity_poly.pdbx_seq_one_letter_code
_entity_poly.pdbx_strand_id
1 'polypeptide(L)'
;MRTALTAFVGTTLALGLAAPATAEPSGTAPSLPTFVPHPSDWSPNYTVFPYNLWQMRVTPEQVDAQRESCQWFNAQYGTLMSQIVGFQNFLGGQHDYWTAPGVQAAGDAVKANVDQSAAFLDPRAHTLYITNYPDQSQYSPLYNGDSIYHLWYQLTQISDKIGKQQPSGVINANIATANVYGNVIRDSGVCNGA
;
A
#
# COMPACT_ATOMS: atom_id res chain seq x y z
N MET A 1 -59.39 -18.09 -41.95
CA MET A 1 -58.22 -18.47 -41.12
C MET A 1 -57.47 -17.20 -40.76
N ARG A 2 -57.15 -17.04 -39.47
CA ARG A 2 -56.73 -15.79 -38.81
C ARG A 2 -55.34 -15.32 -39.26
N THR A 3 -55.22 -14.10 -39.75
CA THR A 3 -53.93 -13.42 -39.98
C THR A 3 -53.61 -12.56 -38.76
N ALA A 4 -52.56 -12.92 -38.01
CA ALA A 4 -52.10 -12.17 -36.85
C ALA A 4 -51.13 -11.07 -37.29
N LEU A 5 -51.41 -9.82 -36.92
CA LEU A 5 -50.45 -8.72 -36.97
C LEU A 5 -49.62 -8.73 -35.67
N THR A 6 -48.33 -9.01 -35.79
CA THR A 6 -47.37 -8.89 -34.70
C THR A 6 -46.75 -7.49 -34.73
N ALA A 7 -47.04 -6.66 -33.72
CA ALA A 7 -46.40 -5.37 -33.53
C ALA A 7 -45.06 -5.57 -32.78
N PHE A 8 -43.95 -5.18 -33.39
CA PHE A 8 -42.64 -5.09 -32.72
C PHE A 8 -42.56 -3.76 -31.95
N VAL A 9 -42.57 -3.82 -30.63
CA VAL A 9 -42.21 -2.68 -29.77
C VAL A 9 -40.70 -2.70 -29.59
N GLY A 10 -40.02 -1.74 -30.20
CA GLY A 10 -38.57 -1.55 -30.05
C GLY A 10 -38.26 -0.84 -28.74
N THR A 11 -37.59 -1.53 -27.82
CA THR A 11 -37.08 -0.94 -26.57
C THR A 11 -35.71 -0.33 -26.85
N THR A 12 -35.63 1.00 -26.92
CA THR A 12 -34.36 1.73 -26.96
C THR A 12 -33.68 1.68 -25.59
N LEU A 13 -32.62 0.88 -25.46
CA LEU A 13 -31.68 0.96 -24.33
C LEU A 13 -30.83 2.23 -24.50
N ALA A 14 -31.08 3.24 -23.69
CA ALA A 14 -30.17 4.36 -23.50
C ALA A 14 -28.99 3.89 -22.63
N LEU A 15 -27.86 3.57 -23.25
CA LEU A 15 -26.58 3.42 -22.56
C LEU A 15 -26.14 4.81 -22.11
N GLY A 16 -26.41 5.14 -20.85
CA GLY A 16 -25.82 6.30 -20.19
C GLY A 16 -24.31 6.11 -20.10
N LEU A 17 -23.57 6.89 -20.89
CA LEU A 17 -22.13 7.08 -20.71
C LEU A 17 -21.92 7.77 -19.36
N ALA A 18 -21.63 6.99 -18.32
CA ALA A 18 -21.08 7.55 -17.09
C ALA A 18 -19.70 8.12 -17.42
N ALA A 19 -19.61 9.45 -17.48
CA ALA A 19 -18.32 10.13 -17.48
C ALA A 19 -17.55 9.71 -16.21
N PRO A 20 -16.22 9.56 -16.27
CA PRO A 20 -15.44 9.34 -15.06
C PRO A 20 -15.67 10.53 -14.14
N ALA A 21 -16.18 10.27 -12.93
CA ALA A 21 -16.25 11.28 -11.90
C ALA A 21 -14.81 11.60 -11.50
N THR A 22 -14.28 12.71 -12.00
CA THR A 22 -13.10 13.35 -11.44
C THR A 22 -13.50 13.83 -10.05
N ALA A 23 -13.27 13.01 -9.02
CA ALA A 23 -13.45 13.46 -7.64
C ALA A 23 -12.58 14.68 -7.43
N GLU A 24 -13.20 15.81 -7.10
CA GLU A 24 -12.47 16.97 -6.60
C GLU A 24 -11.62 16.51 -5.39
N PRO A 25 -10.36 16.98 -5.25
CA PRO A 25 -9.51 16.61 -4.11
C PRO A 25 -9.98 17.24 -2.78
N SER A 26 -11.14 17.91 -2.78
CA SER A 26 -11.85 18.44 -1.61
C SER A 26 -12.47 17.35 -0.72
N GLY A 27 -12.50 16.08 -1.18
CA GLY A 27 -12.99 14.94 -0.42
C GLY A 27 -11.93 14.32 0.49
N THR A 28 -12.27 14.16 1.78
CA THR A 28 -11.51 13.36 2.74
C THR A 28 -11.20 11.97 2.17
N ALA A 29 -9.94 11.53 2.24
CA ALA A 29 -9.55 10.21 1.74
C ALA A 29 -10.42 9.11 2.37
N PRO A 30 -10.98 8.16 1.58
CA PRO A 30 -11.78 7.09 2.14
C PRO A 30 -10.97 6.26 3.13
N SER A 31 -11.57 5.91 4.26
CA SER A 31 -10.95 5.01 5.24
C SER A 31 -10.63 3.66 4.60
N LEU A 32 -9.42 3.15 4.80
CA LEU A 32 -9.07 1.79 4.40
C LEU A 32 -9.66 0.79 5.40
N PRO A 33 -10.23 -0.34 4.94
CA PRO A 33 -10.67 -1.39 5.84
C PRO A 33 -9.48 -1.96 6.62
N THR A 34 -9.70 -2.37 7.87
CA THR A 34 -8.67 -3.10 8.61
C THR A 34 -8.33 -4.39 7.86
N PHE A 35 -7.04 -4.61 7.61
CA PHE A 35 -6.59 -5.80 6.91
C PHE A 35 -6.58 -7.00 7.86
N VAL A 36 -7.15 -8.11 7.40
CA VAL A 36 -7.16 -9.39 8.13
C VAL A 36 -6.50 -10.43 7.23
N PRO A 37 -5.38 -11.04 7.67
CA PRO A 37 -4.74 -12.11 6.92
C PRO A 37 -5.65 -13.30 6.72
N HIS A 38 -5.40 -14.04 5.65
CA HIS A 38 -6.12 -15.26 5.33
C HIS A 38 -5.15 -16.37 4.90
N PRO A 39 -5.58 -17.64 4.90
CA PRO A 39 -4.77 -18.71 4.32
C PRO A 39 -4.40 -18.40 2.86
N SER A 40 -3.16 -18.72 2.47
CA SER A 40 -2.70 -18.62 1.08
C SER A 40 -1.64 -19.66 0.78
N ASP A 41 -1.48 -19.98 -0.51
CA ASP A 41 -0.48 -20.93 -1.01
C ASP A 41 0.90 -20.30 -1.25
N TRP A 42 1.08 -19.03 -0.87
CA TRP A 42 2.36 -18.35 -1.01
C TRP A 42 3.51 -19.12 -0.33
N SER A 43 4.69 -19.03 -0.90
CA SER A 43 5.88 -19.60 -0.28
C SER A 43 7.10 -18.76 -0.62
N PRO A 44 8.11 -18.70 0.25
CA PRO A 44 9.34 -17.99 -0.04
C PRO A 44 9.99 -18.42 -1.36
N ASN A 45 10.51 -17.45 -2.10
CA ASN A 45 11.32 -17.74 -3.28
C ASN A 45 12.78 -18.00 -2.90
N TYR A 46 13.18 -19.27 -2.85
CA TYR A 46 14.57 -19.69 -2.57
C TYR A 46 15.42 -19.85 -3.83
N THR A 47 14.93 -19.48 -5.02
CA THR A 47 15.71 -19.62 -6.27
C THR A 47 16.70 -18.46 -6.47
N VAL A 48 16.51 -17.35 -5.77
CA VAL A 48 17.36 -16.15 -5.86
C VAL A 48 18.54 -16.28 -4.91
N PHE A 49 19.76 -16.06 -5.41
CA PHE A 49 20.96 -15.99 -4.58
C PHE A 49 20.97 -14.68 -3.76
N PRO A 50 21.36 -14.69 -2.47
CA PRO A 50 21.88 -15.81 -1.68
C PRO A 50 20.81 -16.55 -0.85
N TYR A 51 19.52 -16.31 -1.08
CA TYR A 51 18.43 -16.85 -0.25
C TYR A 51 18.32 -18.37 -0.29
N ASN A 52 18.80 -19.00 -1.37
CA ASN A 52 19.01 -20.45 -1.43
C ASN A 52 19.95 -20.97 -0.32
N LEU A 53 20.93 -20.18 0.12
CA LEU A 53 21.86 -20.54 1.19
C LEU A 53 21.30 -20.23 2.58
N TRP A 54 20.33 -19.33 2.68
CA TRP A 54 19.79 -18.85 3.94
C TRP A 54 18.50 -19.55 4.37
N GLN A 55 17.93 -20.41 3.53
CA GLN A 55 16.70 -21.17 3.82
C GLN A 55 16.73 -21.86 5.19
N MET A 56 17.88 -22.42 5.59
CA MET A 56 18.06 -23.09 6.89
C MET A 56 17.92 -22.16 8.11
N ARG A 57 17.96 -20.84 7.90
CA ARG A 57 17.81 -19.80 8.94
C ARG A 57 16.41 -19.21 8.99
N VAL A 58 15.55 -19.54 8.03
CA VAL A 58 14.19 -19.02 7.96
C VAL A 58 13.33 -19.74 8.99
N THR A 59 12.61 -18.96 9.81
CA THR A 59 11.66 -19.51 10.78
C THR A 59 10.22 -19.49 10.23
N PRO A 60 9.32 -20.35 10.74
CA PRO A 60 7.91 -20.29 10.36
C PRO A 60 7.28 -18.91 10.57
N GLU A 61 7.64 -18.23 11.66
CA GLU A 61 7.14 -16.88 11.97
C GLU A 61 7.55 -15.85 10.92
N GLN A 62 8.75 -16.00 10.33
CA GLN A 62 9.19 -15.15 9.22
C GLN A 62 8.41 -15.43 7.94
N VAL A 63 8.11 -16.70 7.66
CA VAL A 63 7.28 -17.08 6.52
C VAL A 63 5.89 -16.46 6.66
N ASP A 64 5.27 -16.57 7.83
CA ASP A 64 3.96 -15.97 8.10
C ASP A 64 4.03 -14.44 8.01
N ALA A 65 5.02 -13.81 8.64
CA ALA A 65 5.20 -12.36 8.59
C ALA A 65 5.31 -11.84 7.15
N GLN A 66 6.07 -12.51 6.28
CA GLN A 66 6.18 -12.09 4.88
C GLN A 66 4.91 -12.36 4.10
N ARG A 67 4.29 -13.54 4.26
CA ARG A 67 3.03 -13.90 3.61
C ARG A 67 1.96 -12.84 3.87
N GLU A 68 1.73 -12.53 5.14
CA GLU A 68 0.69 -11.60 5.56
C GLU A 68 1.01 -10.16 5.14
N SER A 69 2.28 -9.76 5.17
CA SER A 69 2.72 -8.47 4.63
C SER A 69 2.47 -8.38 3.11
N CYS A 70 2.70 -9.47 2.39
CA CYS A 70 2.44 -9.55 0.95
C CYS A 70 0.94 -9.52 0.63
N GLN A 71 0.10 -10.16 1.43
CA GLN A 71 -1.35 -10.07 1.29
C GLN A 71 -1.84 -8.63 1.46
N TRP A 72 -1.37 -7.95 2.50
CA TRP A 72 -1.67 -6.53 2.71
C TRP A 72 -1.17 -5.68 1.54
N PHE A 73 0.05 -5.96 1.05
CA PHE A 73 0.66 -5.23 -0.05
C PHE A 73 -0.21 -5.34 -1.32
N ASN A 74 -0.61 -6.56 -1.67
CA ASN A 74 -1.46 -6.82 -2.84
C ASN A 74 -2.85 -6.16 -2.69
N ALA A 75 -3.40 -6.13 -1.48
CA ALA A 75 -4.76 -5.63 -1.24
C ALA A 75 -4.86 -4.11 -1.07
N GLN A 76 -3.88 -3.47 -0.43
CA GLN A 76 -4.04 -2.10 0.10
C GLN A 76 -2.94 -1.12 -0.32
N TYR A 77 -1.72 -1.58 -0.63
CA TYR A 77 -0.57 -0.67 -0.84
C TYR A 77 -0.82 0.35 -1.96
N GLY A 78 -1.34 -0.08 -3.11
CA GLY A 78 -1.59 0.81 -4.24
C GLY A 78 -2.59 1.92 -3.90
N THR A 79 -3.71 1.58 -3.24
CA THR A 79 -4.71 2.55 -2.80
C THR A 79 -4.14 3.50 -1.76
N LEU A 80 -3.41 2.99 -0.77
CA LEU A 80 -2.76 3.81 0.26
C LEU A 80 -1.79 4.82 -0.36
N MET A 81 -0.90 4.38 -1.25
CA MET A 81 0.06 5.27 -1.90
C MET A 81 -0.62 6.32 -2.78
N SER A 82 -1.71 5.97 -3.46
CA SER A 82 -2.51 6.94 -4.21
C SER A 82 -3.09 8.02 -3.30
N GLN A 83 -3.56 7.66 -2.10
CA GLN A 83 -4.07 8.62 -1.12
C GLN A 83 -2.97 9.53 -0.58
N ILE A 84 -1.81 8.97 -0.25
CA ILE A 84 -0.63 9.71 0.23
C ILE A 84 -0.17 10.74 -0.81
N VAL A 85 0.02 10.32 -2.06
CA VAL A 85 0.44 11.21 -3.16
C VAL A 85 -0.64 12.26 -3.45
N GLY A 86 -1.91 11.86 -3.44
CA GLY A 86 -3.04 12.77 -3.61
C GLY A 86 -3.03 13.89 -2.58
N PHE A 87 -2.86 13.55 -1.30
CA PHE A 87 -2.76 14.53 -0.22
C PHE A 87 -1.52 15.43 -0.37
N GLN A 88 -0.35 14.85 -0.67
CA GLN A 88 0.87 15.63 -0.86
C GLN A 88 0.73 16.65 -2.00
N ASN A 89 0.07 16.29 -3.10
CA ASN A 89 -0.20 17.21 -4.21
C ASN A 89 -1.24 18.27 -3.82
N PHE A 90 -2.28 17.89 -3.08
CA PHE A 90 -3.29 18.84 -2.59
C PHE A 90 -2.65 19.88 -1.66
N LEU A 91 -1.85 19.46 -0.68
CA LEU A 91 -1.12 20.35 0.22
C LEU A 91 -0.18 21.31 -0.55
N GLY A 92 0.58 20.79 -1.52
CA GLY A 92 1.45 21.61 -2.36
C GLY A 92 0.66 22.62 -3.22
N GLY A 93 -0.51 22.22 -3.73
CA GLY A 93 -1.43 23.11 -4.44
C GLY A 93 -2.03 24.21 -3.55
N GLN A 94 -2.09 23.98 -2.23
CA GLN A 94 -2.42 24.99 -1.22
C GLN A 94 -1.18 25.74 -0.70
N HIS A 95 -0.04 25.69 -1.40
CA HIS A 95 1.22 26.32 -1.01
C HIS A 95 1.70 25.93 0.39
N ASP A 96 1.47 24.66 0.77
CA ASP A 96 1.81 24.11 2.08
C ASP A 96 1.10 24.78 3.27
N TYR A 97 0.04 25.55 3.03
CA TYR A 97 -0.79 26.12 4.10
C TYR A 97 -1.73 25.07 4.68
N TRP A 98 -1.35 24.50 5.82
CA TRP A 98 -2.17 23.55 6.59
C TRP A 98 -3.50 24.13 7.09
N THR A 99 -3.57 25.45 7.22
CA THR A 99 -4.79 26.18 7.59
C THR A 99 -5.75 26.39 6.41
N ALA A 100 -5.35 26.06 5.18
CA ALA A 100 -6.23 26.16 4.03
C ALA A 100 -7.43 25.20 4.17
N PRO A 101 -8.62 25.58 3.67
CA PRO A 101 -9.82 24.77 3.81
C PRO A 101 -9.63 23.33 3.34
N GLY A 102 -10.00 22.36 4.18
CA GLY A 102 -9.96 20.93 3.88
C GLY A 102 -8.59 20.25 4.05
N VAL A 103 -7.48 20.97 4.14
CA VAL A 103 -6.13 20.38 4.27
C VAL A 103 -5.99 19.55 5.52
N GLN A 104 -6.40 20.09 6.68
CA GLN A 104 -6.34 19.37 7.95
C GLN A 104 -7.13 18.05 7.90
N ALA A 105 -8.39 18.10 7.45
CA ALA A 105 -9.25 16.91 7.37
C ALA A 105 -8.72 15.86 6.39
N ALA A 106 -8.17 16.28 5.25
CA ALA A 106 -7.54 15.38 4.29
C ALA A 106 -6.26 14.73 4.87
N GLY A 107 -5.43 15.53 5.54
CA GLY A 107 -4.22 15.06 6.21
C GLY A 107 -4.52 14.04 7.30
N ASP A 108 -5.49 14.33 8.17
CA ASP A 108 -5.89 13.44 9.26
C ASP A 108 -6.40 12.09 8.75
N ALA A 109 -7.20 12.08 7.68
CA ALA A 109 -7.71 10.85 7.09
C ALA A 109 -6.62 10.00 6.43
N VAL A 110 -5.72 10.62 5.66
CA VAL A 110 -4.57 9.90 5.11
C VAL A 110 -3.68 9.38 6.24
N LYS A 111 -3.40 10.19 7.26
CA LYS A 111 -2.62 9.78 8.41
C LYS A 111 -3.21 8.54 9.08
N ALA A 112 -4.52 8.53 9.32
CA ALA A 112 -5.20 7.39 9.93
C ALA A 112 -5.01 6.09 9.12
N ASN A 113 -5.11 6.17 7.79
CA ASN A 113 -4.88 5.02 6.91
C ASN A 113 -3.41 4.55 6.90
N VAL A 114 -2.46 5.50 6.95
CA VAL A 114 -1.03 5.20 7.06
C VAL A 114 -0.72 4.56 8.42
N ASP A 115 -1.26 5.09 9.51
CA ASP A 115 -1.09 4.55 10.86
C ASP A 115 -1.61 3.12 10.97
N GLN A 116 -2.82 2.87 10.45
CA GLN A 116 -3.39 1.53 10.44
C GLN A 116 -2.50 0.54 9.68
N SER A 117 -2.01 0.95 8.50
CA SER A 117 -1.15 0.11 7.66
C SER A 117 0.21 -0.14 8.30
N ALA A 118 0.82 0.90 8.89
CA ALA A 118 2.09 0.80 9.58
C ALA A 118 1.97 -0.07 10.84
N ALA A 119 0.88 0.04 11.60
CA ALA A 119 0.62 -0.80 12.77
C ALA A 119 0.42 -2.27 12.40
N PHE A 120 -0.24 -2.56 11.28
CA PHE A 120 -0.36 -3.92 10.76
C PHE A 120 1.01 -4.50 10.39
N LEU A 121 1.85 -3.71 9.70
CA LEU A 121 3.16 -4.15 9.24
C LEU A 121 4.22 -4.21 10.35
N ASP A 122 4.10 -3.40 11.40
CA ASP A 122 5.11 -3.23 12.45
C ASP A 122 5.67 -4.54 13.04
N PRO A 123 4.85 -5.45 13.60
CA PRO A 123 5.37 -6.70 14.15
C PRO A 123 6.02 -7.57 13.05
N ARG A 124 5.48 -7.55 11.83
CA ARG A 124 5.95 -8.37 10.70
C ARG A 124 7.27 -7.85 10.16
N ALA A 125 7.41 -6.54 10.00
CA ALA A 125 8.63 -5.88 9.56
C ALA A 125 9.80 -6.20 10.51
N HIS A 126 9.58 -6.13 11.83
CA HIS A 126 10.59 -6.48 12.82
C HIS A 126 10.93 -7.97 12.85
N THR A 127 9.97 -8.86 12.54
CA THR A 127 10.25 -10.30 12.37
C THR A 127 11.12 -10.56 11.13
N LEU A 128 10.91 -9.79 10.05
CA LEU A 128 11.60 -9.99 8.78
C LEU A 128 13.02 -9.40 8.73
N TYR A 129 13.35 -8.46 9.61
CA TYR A 129 14.63 -7.77 9.61
C TYR A 129 15.40 -8.06 10.90
N ILE A 130 16.39 -8.94 10.81
CA ILE A 130 17.11 -9.49 11.96
C ILE A 130 18.54 -8.97 12.00
N THR A 131 19.10 -8.91 13.21
CA THR A 131 20.52 -8.61 13.43
C THR A 131 21.30 -9.92 13.50
N ASN A 132 22.25 -10.11 12.61
CA ASN A 132 23.24 -11.19 12.70
C ASN A 132 24.22 -10.89 13.83
N TYR A 133 24.59 -11.90 14.60
CA TYR A 133 25.63 -11.80 15.63
C TYR A 133 26.78 -12.75 15.30
N PRO A 134 28.05 -12.36 15.54
CA PRO A 134 28.50 -11.16 16.27
C PRO A 134 28.75 -9.90 15.43
N ASP A 135 28.65 -9.96 14.11
CA ASP A 135 28.98 -8.86 13.16
C ASP A 135 27.97 -7.69 13.18
N GLN A 136 26.84 -7.84 13.86
CA GLN A 136 25.76 -6.85 13.97
C GLN A 136 25.17 -6.40 12.63
N SER A 137 25.38 -7.18 11.57
CA SER A 137 24.81 -6.88 10.26
C SER A 137 23.31 -7.11 10.28
N GLN A 138 22.54 -6.16 9.78
CA GLN A 138 21.09 -6.31 9.68
C GLN A 138 20.72 -6.84 8.29
N TYR A 139 19.87 -7.86 8.26
CA TYR A 139 19.46 -8.50 7.01
C TYR A 139 18.10 -9.16 7.15
N SER A 140 17.49 -9.51 6.01
CA SER A 140 16.39 -10.47 5.98
C SER A 140 16.87 -11.80 5.41
N PRO A 141 16.58 -12.94 6.07
CA PRO A 141 16.87 -14.26 5.51
C PRO A 141 15.90 -14.64 4.37
N LEU A 142 14.88 -13.82 4.12
CA LEU A 142 13.87 -13.99 3.09
C LEU A 142 14.01 -12.95 1.99
N TYR A 143 13.80 -13.37 0.74
CA TYR A 143 13.92 -12.49 -0.43
C TYR A 143 12.99 -11.29 -0.29
N ASN A 144 13.52 -10.07 -0.38
CA ASN A 144 12.79 -8.79 -0.18
C ASN A 144 12.10 -8.60 1.18
N GLY A 145 12.41 -9.38 2.21
CA GLY A 145 11.91 -9.09 3.56
C GLY A 145 12.46 -7.76 4.12
N ASP A 146 13.68 -7.39 3.72
CA ASP A 146 14.30 -6.09 4.01
C ASP A 146 13.55 -4.93 3.33
N SER A 147 13.10 -5.13 2.09
CA SER A 147 12.31 -4.14 1.37
C SER A 147 10.96 -3.88 2.03
N ILE A 148 10.33 -4.92 2.61
CA ILE A 148 9.10 -4.77 3.42
C ILE A 148 9.39 -3.95 4.68
N TYR A 149 10.49 -4.23 5.39
CA TYR A 149 10.90 -3.45 6.56
C TYR A 149 11.12 -1.97 6.20
N HIS A 150 11.87 -1.71 5.13
CA HIS A 150 12.13 -0.34 4.73
C HIS A 150 10.89 0.39 4.24
N LEU A 151 9.97 -0.29 3.55
CA LEU A 151 8.67 0.26 3.19
C LEU A 151 7.87 0.66 4.44
N TRP A 152 7.75 -0.24 5.42
CA TRP A 152 7.10 0.05 6.70
C TRP A 152 7.71 1.29 7.36
N TYR A 153 9.04 1.38 7.41
CA TYR A 153 9.72 2.54 7.96
C TYR A 153 9.38 3.83 7.19
N GLN A 154 9.27 3.81 5.86
CA GLN A 154 8.83 5.01 5.14
C GLN A 154 7.39 5.41 5.48
N LEU A 155 6.49 4.45 5.69
CA LEU A 155 5.11 4.73 6.09
C LEU A 155 5.05 5.40 7.47
N THR A 156 5.84 4.95 8.45
CA THR A 156 5.89 5.60 9.78
C THR A 156 6.42 7.04 9.67
N GLN A 157 7.44 7.27 8.85
CA GLN A 157 7.97 8.61 8.60
C GLN A 157 6.98 9.52 7.87
N ILE A 158 6.19 8.99 6.93
CA ILE A 158 5.12 9.74 6.26
C ILE A 158 4.06 10.15 7.28
N SER A 159 3.60 9.21 8.13
CA SER A 159 2.62 9.52 9.18
C SER A 159 3.12 10.58 10.14
N ASP A 160 4.37 10.46 10.63
CA ASP A 160 4.98 11.44 11.53
C ASP A 160 5.04 12.83 10.90
N LYS A 161 5.42 12.93 9.63
CA LYS A 161 5.51 14.21 8.91
C LYS A 161 4.15 14.85 8.66
N ILE A 162 3.12 14.05 8.36
CA ILE A 162 1.73 14.52 8.25
C ILE A 162 1.27 15.03 9.63
N GLY A 163 1.53 14.28 10.71
CA GLY A 163 1.17 14.67 12.07
C GLY A 163 1.89 15.95 12.54
N LYS A 164 3.13 16.17 12.09
CA LYS A 164 3.91 17.40 12.33
C LYS A 164 3.62 18.51 11.32
N GLN A 165 2.61 18.35 10.48
CA GLN A 165 2.20 19.34 9.49
C GLN A 165 3.36 19.83 8.62
N GLN A 166 4.23 18.92 8.19
CA GLN A 166 5.38 19.28 7.38
C GLN A 166 4.96 19.70 5.96
N PRO A 167 5.76 20.53 5.27
CA PRO A 167 5.50 20.89 3.88
C PRO A 167 5.48 19.65 2.95
N SER A 168 4.72 19.74 1.87
CA SER A 168 4.55 18.68 0.86
C SER A 168 5.89 18.14 0.34
N GLY A 169 6.87 19.01 0.09
CA GLY A 169 8.21 18.61 -0.34
C GLY A 169 8.98 17.77 0.69
N VAL A 170 8.78 18.04 1.99
CA VAL A 170 9.40 17.28 3.08
C VAL A 170 8.75 15.91 3.22
N ILE A 171 7.43 15.82 3.05
CA ILE A 171 6.69 14.54 3.02
C ILE A 171 7.14 13.72 1.81
N ASN A 172 7.29 14.35 0.64
CA ASN A 172 7.66 13.71 -0.62
C ASN A 172 8.98 12.93 -0.54
N ALA A 173 9.94 13.35 0.28
CA ALA A 173 11.20 12.60 0.46
C ALA A 173 10.97 11.14 0.89
N ASN A 174 10.02 10.89 1.81
CA ASN A 174 9.68 9.53 2.23
C ASN A 174 8.71 8.85 1.26
N ILE A 175 7.84 9.60 0.57
CA ILE A 175 6.99 9.04 -0.50
C ILE A 175 7.85 8.47 -1.62
N ALA A 176 8.84 9.22 -2.08
CA ALA A 176 9.76 8.78 -3.13
C ALA A 176 10.48 7.50 -2.73
N THR A 177 10.97 7.43 -1.49
CA THR A 177 11.64 6.24 -0.96
C THR A 177 10.67 5.07 -0.78
N ALA A 178 9.43 5.32 -0.34
CA ALA A 178 8.39 4.29 -0.25
C ALA A 178 8.06 3.69 -1.62
N ASN A 179 8.06 4.51 -2.68
CA ASN A 179 7.89 4.04 -4.05
C ASN A 179 9.07 3.17 -4.52
N VAL A 180 10.30 3.49 -4.12
CA VAL A 180 11.47 2.63 -4.43
C VAL A 180 11.25 1.23 -3.87
N TYR A 181 10.98 1.10 -2.57
CA TYR A 181 10.79 -0.21 -1.95
C TYR A 181 9.51 -0.92 -2.42
N GLY A 182 8.42 -0.18 -2.63
CA GLY A 182 7.20 -0.75 -3.20
C GLY A 182 7.39 -1.27 -4.62
N ASN A 183 8.16 -0.58 -5.47
CA ASN A 183 8.51 -1.08 -6.79
C ASN A 183 9.41 -2.32 -6.71
N VAL A 184 10.38 -2.36 -5.79
CA VAL A 184 11.19 -3.58 -5.57
C VAL A 184 10.30 -4.78 -5.19
N ILE A 185 9.36 -4.60 -4.26
CA ILE A 185 8.42 -5.66 -3.85
C ILE A 185 7.55 -6.10 -5.03
N ARG A 186 6.98 -5.15 -5.77
CA ARG A 186 6.08 -5.42 -6.89
C ARG A 186 6.78 -6.08 -8.07
N ASP A 187 7.90 -5.50 -8.52
CA ASP A 187 8.59 -5.89 -9.75
C ASP A 187 9.38 -7.18 -9.57
N SER A 188 9.79 -7.52 -8.33
CA SER A 188 10.40 -8.82 -8.02
C SER A 188 9.41 -9.98 -8.05
N GLY A 189 8.10 -9.71 -8.01
CA GLY A 189 7.06 -10.73 -7.89
C GLY A 189 7.10 -11.49 -6.55
N VAL A 190 7.79 -10.97 -5.53
CA VAL A 190 7.92 -11.67 -4.23
C VAL A 190 6.57 -11.97 -3.58
N CYS A 191 5.56 -11.14 -3.83
CA CYS A 191 4.21 -11.29 -3.28
C CYS A 191 3.24 -12.06 -4.19
N ASN A 192 3.72 -12.68 -5.27
CA ASN A 192 2.86 -13.48 -6.15
C ASN A 192 2.35 -14.72 -5.41
N GLY A 193 1.02 -14.94 -5.45
CA GLY A 193 0.36 -16.06 -4.78
C GLY A 193 0.04 -15.84 -3.28
N ALA A 194 0.31 -14.64 -2.76
CA ALA A 194 -0.06 -14.23 -1.40
C ALA A 194 -1.55 -13.94 -1.27
#